data_AF-A0A6V7WY64-F1
#
_entry.id   AF-A0A6V7WY64-F1
#
_cell.length_a   1.000
_cell.length_b   1.000
_cell.length_c   1.000
_cell.angle_alpha   90.00
_cell.angle_beta   90.00
_cell.angle_gamma   90.00
#
_symmetry.space_group_name_H-M   'P 1'
#
loop_
_entity.id
_entity.type
_entity.pdbx_description
1 polymer ?
#
loop_
_entity_poly.entity_id
_entity_poly.type
_entity_poly.pdbx_seq_one_letter_code
_entity_poly.pdbx_strand_id
1 'polypeptide(L)'
;MDESDRLLDSSFAHQTEEIITQLPAKEERTTVMFSATYTNKVVGLVEQFLRNDHVKLTITRSLPPNLHQLFYWVVETAKYEWLKWVLNQIDLNNSKVVVFSNKKRTCDSVCFLKIIL
;
A
#
# COMPACT_ATOMS: atom_id res chain seq x y z
N MET A 1 6.38 -0.01 16.54
CA MET A 1 5.08 -0.19 15.87
C MET A 1 5.33 -0.08 14.39
N ASP A 2 5.37 -1.23 13.71
CA ASP A 2 5.54 -1.27 12.26
C ASP A 2 4.16 -1.25 11.58
N GLU A 3 4.08 -0.74 10.35
CA GLU A 3 2.83 -0.52 9.60
C GLU A 3 1.75 0.21 10.42
N SER A 4 2.11 1.31 11.10
CA SER A 4 1.21 1.99 12.05
C SER A 4 -0.07 2.58 11.44
N ASP A 5 -0.09 2.81 10.13
CA ASP A 5 -1.29 3.19 9.39
C ASP A 5 -2.31 2.04 9.30
N ARG A 6 -1.83 0.80 9.20
CA ARG A 6 -2.69 -0.38 9.21
C ARG A 6 -3.18 -0.76 10.60
N LEU A 7 -2.42 -0.49 11.65
CA LEU A 7 -2.84 -0.80 13.03
C LEU A 7 -4.15 -0.10 13.43
N LEU A 8 -4.52 0.99 12.75
CA LEU A 8 -5.77 1.73 12.97
C LEU A 8 -6.93 1.29 12.08
N ASP A 9 -6.63 0.92 10.84
CA ASP A 9 -7.64 0.48 9.87
C ASP A 9 -8.01 -0.99 10.06
N SER A 10 -7.11 -1.76 10.66
CA SER A 10 -7.32 -3.16 10.96
C SER A 10 -8.16 -3.36 12.21
N SER A 11 -8.70 -4.56 12.36
CA SER A 11 -9.34 -5.07 13.57
C SER A 11 -8.47 -5.03 14.84
N PHE A 12 -7.25 -4.48 14.76
CA PHE A 12 -6.25 -4.45 15.81
C PHE A 12 -6.19 -3.13 16.59
N ALA A 13 -6.96 -2.09 16.23
CA ALA A 13 -6.90 -0.79 16.90
C ALA A 13 -7.16 -0.90 18.41
N HIS A 14 -8.24 -1.59 18.80
CA HIS A 14 -8.59 -1.79 20.20
C HIS A 14 -7.53 -2.62 20.95
N GLN A 15 -7.06 -3.71 20.35
CA GLN A 15 -6.03 -4.57 20.95
C GLN A 15 -4.70 -3.84 21.11
N THR A 16 -4.36 -2.95 20.18
CA THR A 16 -3.15 -2.13 20.26
C THR A 16 -3.22 -1.18 21.45
N GLU A 17 -4.38 -0.58 21.69
CA GLU A 17 -4.63 0.28 22.85
C GLU A 17 -4.55 -0.51 24.17
N GLU A 18 -5.17 -1.68 24.23
CA GLU A 18 -5.10 -2.58 25.41
C GLU A 18 -3.66 -2.99 25.75
N ILE A 19 -2.84 -3.30 24.75
CA ILE A 19 -1.43 -3.65 24.97
C ILE A 19 -0.66 -2.42 25.48
N ILE A 20 -0.89 -1.26 24.89
CA ILE A 20 -0.16 -0.04 25.23
C ILE A 20 -0.47 0.45 26.64
N THR A 21 -1.71 0.31 27.10
CA THR A 21 -2.10 0.70 28.46
C THR A 21 -1.43 -0.14 29.56
N GLN A 22 -0.92 -1.33 29.20
CA GLN A 22 -0.15 -2.19 30.11
C GLN A 22 1.36 -1.86 30.12
N LEU A 23 1.82 -0.99 29.21
CA LEU A 23 3.22 -0.55 29.15
C LEU A 23 3.44 0.65 30.09
N PRO A 24 4.70 0.92 30.49
CA PRO A 24 5.05 2.14 31.20
C PRO A 24 4.59 3.40 30.45
N ALA A 25 4.42 4.49 31.20
CA ALA A 25 4.06 5.79 30.65
C ALA A 25 4.98 6.16 29.47
N LYS A 26 4.44 6.86 28.46
CA LYS A 26 5.18 7.14 27.23
C LYS A 26 6.45 7.96 27.49
N GLU A 27 6.47 8.73 28.58
CA GLU A 27 7.60 9.52 29.09
C GLU A 27 8.73 8.63 29.63
N GLU A 28 8.44 7.39 30.04
CA GLU A 28 9.39 6.45 30.64
C GLU A 28 9.94 5.42 29.63
N ARG A 29 9.38 5.37 28.41
CA ARG A 29 9.80 4.43 27.37
C ARG A 29 10.10 5.10 26.03
N THR A 30 10.95 4.47 25.23
CA THR A 30 11.19 4.89 23.84
C THR A 30 10.30 4.08 22.93
N THR A 31 9.44 4.75 22.17
CA THR A 31 8.56 4.14 21.18
C THR A 31 9.01 4.58 19.79
N VAL A 32 9.16 3.62 18.88
CA VAL A 32 9.46 3.87 17.46
C VAL A 32 8.27 3.45 16.61
N MET A 33 7.84 4.33 15.70
CA MET A 33 6.75 4.08 14.77
C MET A 33 7.25 4.13 13.32
N PHE A 34 6.89 3.12 12.53
CA PHE A 34 7.11 3.08 11.09
C PHE A 34 5.76 3.07 10.40
N SER A 35 5.60 3.90 9.37
CA SER A 35 4.36 4.02 8.62
C SER A 35 4.67 4.30 7.15
N ALA A 36 3.93 3.69 6.24
CA ALA A 36 4.05 3.97 4.82
C ALA A 36 3.36 5.29 4.46
N THR A 37 2.33 5.67 5.22
CA THR A 37 1.56 6.88 5.02
C THR A 37 1.48 7.73 6.29
N TYR A 38 1.21 9.02 6.15
CA TYR A 38 1.06 9.92 7.29
C TYR A 38 -0.31 10.62 7.24
N THR A 39 -1.34 9.86 7.57
CA THR A 39 -2.74 10.33 7.60
C THR A 39 -3.10 10.96 8.96
N ASN A 40 -4.23 11.65 9.05
CA ASN A 40 -4.72 12.22 10.32
C ASN A 40 -4.90 11.16 11.42
N LYS A 41 -5.20 9.91 11.06
CA LYS A 41 -5.29 8.82 12.02
C LYS A 41 -3.91 8.52 12.64
N VAL A 42 -2.87 8.44 11.81
CA VAL A 42 -1.49 8.24 12.26
C VAL A 42 -1.01 9.39 13.15
N VAL A 43 -1.43 10.63 12.86
CA VAL A 43 -1.15 11.80 13.72
C VAL A 43 -1.71 11.58 15.12
N GLY A 44 -2.96 11.12 15.25
CA GLY A 44 -3.55 10.79 16.55
C GLY A 44 -2.75 9.75 17.33
N LEU A 45 -2.21 8.73 16.65
CA LEU A 45 -1.34 7.75 17.31
C LEU A 45 -0.03 8.34 17.81
N VAL A 46 0.57 9.23 17.03
CA VAL A 46 1.81 9.91 17.41
C VAL A 46 1.57 10.70 18.70
N GLU A 47 0.48 11.46 18.77
CA GLU A 47 0.13 12.24 19.95
C GLU A 47 -0.17 11.35 21.18
N GLN A 48 -0.86 10.23 20.95
CA GLN A 48 -1.24 9.31 22.01
C GLN A 48 -0.04 8.50 22.54
N PHE A 49 0.85 8.03 21.67
CA PHE A 49 1.83 6.99 22.02
C PHE A 49 3.30 7.44 22.00
N LEU A 50 3.63 8.55 21.36
CA LEU A 50 4.96 9.11 21.37
C LEU A 50 5.08 10.25 22.38
N ARG A 51 6.32 10.47 22.84
CA ARG A 51 6.66 11.61 23.69
C ARG A 51 6.46 12.93 22.93
N ASN A 52 6.30 14.00 23.68
CA ASN A 52 6.11 15.33 23.10
C ASN A 52 7.35 15.82 22.33
N ASP A 53 8.55 15.32 22.67
CA ASP A 53 9.83 15.62 22.01
C ASP A 53 10.19 14.62 20.90
N HIS A 54 9.20 13.90 20.35
CA HIS A 54 9.45 12.94 19.28
C HIS A 54 10.04 13.58 18.02
N VAL A 55 10.93 12.84 17.36
CA VAL A 55 11.51 13.25 16.08
C VAL A 55 10.73 12.59 14.95
N LYS A 56 10.21 13.40 14.02
CA LYS A 56 9.56 12.92 12.80
C LYS A 56 10.56 12.93 11.64
N LEU A 57 10.83 11.76 11.09
CA LEU A 57 11.56 11.61 9.83
C LEU A 57 10.57 11.26 8.73
N THR A 58 10.57 12.04 7.65
CA THR A 58 9.71 11.79 6.48
C THR A 58 10.58 11.55 5.27
N ILE A 59 10.41 10.40 4.64
CA ILE A 59 11.07 10.08 3.37
C ILE A 59 10.06 10.36 2.26
N THR A 60 10.19 11.52 1.63
CA THR A 60 9.33 11.88 0.50
C THR A 60 9.83 11.15 -0.75
N ARG A 61 9.06 10.19 -1.26
CA ARG A 61 9.26 9.64 -2.60
C ARG A 61 8.37 10.44 -3.57
N SER A 62 8.98 11.32 -4.36
CA SER A 62 8.32 11.82 -5.57
C SER A 62 8.14 10.67 -6.55
N LEU A 63 7.10 10.74 -7.39
CA LEU A 63 7.01 9.81 -8.52
C LEU A 63 8.31 9.89 -9.33
N PRO A 64 8.87 8.76 -9.77
CA PRO A 64 10.07 8.76 -10.58
C PRO A 64 9.85 9.64 -11.83
N PRO A 65 10.83 10.48 -12.24
CA PRO A 65 10.69 11.31 -13.44
C PRO A 65 10.48 10.48 -14.71
N ASN A 66 10.86 9.20 -14.70
CA ASN A 66 10.68 8.23 -15.77
C ASN A 66 9.39 7.38 -15.63
N LEU A 67 8.46 7.76 -14.74
CA LEU A 67 7.17 7.08 -14.63
C LEU A 67 6.17 7.64 -15.65
N HIS A 68 5.85 6.84 -16.66
CA HIS A 68 4.80 7.16 -17.63
C HIS A 68 3.47 6.49 -17.23
N GLN A 69 2.41 7.28 -17.11
CA GLN A 69 1.07 6.79 -16.73
C GLN A 69 0.07 7.13 -17.84
N LEU A 70 -0.71 6.14 -18.25
CA LEU A 70 -1.73 6.26 -19.29
C LEU A 70 -3.07 5.77 -18.77
N PHE A 71 -4.14 6.48 -19.10
CA PHE A 71 -5.51 6.12 -18.72
C PHE A 71 -6.33 5.85 -19.97
N TYR A 72 -7.01 4.70 -20.00
CA TYR A 72 -7.89 4.31 -21.09
C TYR A 72 -9.32 4.15 -20.58
N TRP A 73 -10.24 4.87 -21.20
CA TRP A 73 -11.67 4.70 -20.96
C TRP A 73 -12.18 3.54 -21.81
N VAL A 74 -12.54 2.44 -21.16
CA VAL A 74 -12.94 1.20 -21.83
C VAL A 74 -14.19 0.64 -21.15
N VAL A 75 -15.08 0.08 -21.96
CA VAL A 75 -16.21 -0.69 -21.43
C VAL A 75 -15.72 -1.98 -20.78
N GLU A 76 -16.38 -2.43 -19.71
CA GLU A 76 -15.95 -3.59 -18.91
C GLU A 76 -15.69 -4.83 -19.77
N THR A 77 -16.56 -5.10 -20.73
CA THR A 77 -16.47 -6.24 -21.65
C THR A 77 -15.25 -6.19 -22.56
N ALA A 78 -14.72 -5.01 -22.85
CA ALA A 78 -13.56 -4.81 -23.72
C ALA A 78 -12.22 -4.77 -22.97
N LYS A 79 -12.22 -4.74 -21.63
CA LYS A 79 -10.99 -4.66 -20.83
C LYS A 79 -10.00 -5.79 -21.14
N TYR A 80 -10.51 -7.00 -21.41
CA TYR A 80 -9.66 -8.15 -21.74
C TYR A 80 -8.94 -7.99 -23.08
N GLU A 81 -9.65 -7.58 -24.13
CA GLU A 81 -9.05 -7.35 -25.46
C GLU A 81 -8.08 -6.17 -25.43
N TRP A 82 -8.43 -5.10 -24.69
CA TRP A 82 -7.52 -3.99 -24.46
C TRP A 82 -6.25 -4.40 -23.72
N LEU A 83 -6.36 -5.24 -22.68
CA LEU A 83 -5.19 -5.76 -21.97
C LEU A 83 -4.27 -6.55 -22.90
N LYS A 84 -4.82 -7.44 -23.74
CA LYS A 84 -4.03 -8.17 -24.76
C LYS A 84 -3.33 -7.21 -25.71
N TRP A 85 -4.05 -6.20 -26.19
CA TRP A 85 -3.48 -5.20 -27.09
C TRP A 85 -2.32 -4.45 -26.43
N VAL A 86 -2.45 -4.02 -25.17
CA VAL A 86 -1.38 -3.36 -24.41
C VAL A 86 -0.17 -4.29 -24.23
N LEU A 87 -0.39 -5.54 -23.84
CA LEU A 87 0.68 -6.51 -23.63
C LEU A 87 1.45 -6.81 -24.91
N ASN A 88 0.78 -6.84 -26.06
CA ASN A 88 1.42 -7.02 -27.38
C ASN A 88 2.32 -5.84 -27.80
N GLN A 89 2.19 -4.67 -27.18
CA GLN A 89 3.10 -3.53 -27.42
C GLN A 89 4.39 -3.61 -26.58
N ILE A 90 4.49 -4.57 -25.66
CA ILE A 90 5.62 -4.71 -24.73
C ILE A 90 6.44 -5.92 -25.13
N ASP A 91 7.77 -5.77 -25.21
CA ASP A 91 8.68 -6.91 -25.36
C ASP A 91 8.76 -7.70 -24.04
N LEU A 92 7.90 -8.71 -23.94
CA LEU A 92 7.78 -9.59 -22.76
C LEU A 92 8.99 -10.53 -22.59
N ASN A 93 9.86 -10.68 -23.60
CA ASN A 93 11.07 -11.51 -23.45
C ASN A 93 12.14 -10.80 -22.61
N ASN A 94 12.16 -9.47 -22.64
CA ASN A 94 13.12 -8.64 -21.92
C ASN A 94 12.49 -7.86 -20.74
N SER A 95 11.17 -7.95 -20.56
CA SER A 95 10.43 -7.18 -19.55
C SER A 95 9.59 -8.07 -18.64
N LYS A 96 9.51 -7.71 -17.35
CA LYS A 96 8.55 -8.30 -16.42
C LYS A 96 7.35 -7.38 -16.28
N VAL A 97 6.15 -7.92 -16.48
CA VAL A 97 4.89 -7.18 -16.35
C VAL A 97 4.08 -7.73 -15.18
N VAL A 98 3.49 -6.83 -14.39
CA VAL A 98 2.56 -7.15 -13.31
C VAL A 98 1.20 -6.54 -13.65
N VAL A 99 0.16 -7.36 -13.63
CA VAL A 99 -1.22 -6.94 -13.85
C VAL A 99 -2.00 -7.05 -12.54
N PHE A 100 -2.53 -5.94 -12.06
CA PHE A 100 -3.34 -5.90 -10.85
C PHE A 100 -4.83 -6.00 -11.19
N SER A 101 -5.58 -6.75 -10.38
CA SER A 101 -7.04 -6.81 -10.45
C SER A 101 -7.63 -6.88 -9.04
N ASN A 102 -8.86 -6.38 -8.88
CA ASN A 102 -9.48 -6.25 -7.55
C ASN A 102 -9.97 -7.57 -6.95
N LYS A 103 -10.26 -8.59 -7.77
CA LYS A 103 -10.83 -9.87 -7.32
C LYS A 103 -9.93 -11.02 -7.74
N LYS A 104 -9.70 -11.97 -6.82
CA LYS A 104 -8.94 -13.20 -7.09
C LYS A 104 -9.41 -13.90 -8.36
N ARG A 105 -10.73 -14.10 -8.52
CA ARG A 105 -11.33 -14.74 -9.71
C ARG A 105 -10.94 -14.05 -11.02
N THR A 106 -10.86 -12.72 -11.03
CA THR A 106 -10.42 -11.95 -12.20
C THR A 106 -8.92 -12.16 -12.45
N CYS A 107 -8.11 -12.16 -11.40
CA CYS A 107 -6.68 -12.47 -11.48
C CYS A 107 -6.45 -13.86 -12.09
N ASP A 108 -7.17 -14.88 -11.61
CA ASP A 108 -7.10 -16.24 -12.14
C ASP A 108 -7.47 -16.26 -13.63
N SER A 109 -8.56 -15.57 -14.01
CA SER A 109 -9.01 -15.46 -15.41
C SER A 109 -7.97 -14.78 -16.32
N VAL A 110 -7.28 -13.75 -15.82
CA VAL A 110 -6.22 -13.05 -16.56
C VAL A 110 -4.94 -13.91 -16.65
N CYS A 111 -4.57 -14.66 -15.61
CA CYS A 111 -3.41 -15.54 -15.65
C CYS A 111 -3.50 -16.60 -16.75
N PHE A 112 -4.69 -17.14 -17.03
CA PHE A 112 -4.90 -18.09 -18.13
C PHE A 112 -4.56 -17.50 -19.51
N LEU A 113 -4.62 -16.18 -19.70
CA LEU A 113 -4.27 -15.55 -20.98
C LEU A 113 -2.79 -15.74 -21.35
N LYS A 114 -1.90 -15.91 -20.36
CA LYS A 114 -0.46 -16.12 -20.58
C LYS A 114 -0.13 -17.51 -21.16
N ILE A 115 -1.10 -18.43 -21.23
CA ILE A 115 -0.95 -19.75 -21.85
C ILE A 115 -1.21 -19.68 -23.37
N ILE A 116 -1.80 -18.58 -23.86
CA ILE A 116 -2.27 -18.42 -25.25
C ILE A 116 -1.41 -17.41 -26.05
N LEU A 117 -0.60 -16.61 -25.36
CA LEU A 117 0.44 -15.73 -25.94
C LEU A 117 1.80 -16.41 -25.84
#